data_AF-A0A9N8Z3V2-F1
#
_entry.id   AF-A0A9N8Z3V2-F1
#
_cell.length_a   1.000
_cell.length_b   1.000
_cell.length_c   1.000
_cell.angle_alpha   90.00
_cell.angle_beta   90.00
_cell.angle_gamma   90.00
#
_symmetry.space_group_name_H-M   'P 1'
#
loop_
_entity.id
_entity.type
_entity.pdbx_description
1 polymer ?
#
loop_
_entity_poly.entity_id
_entity_poly.type
_entity_poly.pdbx_seq_one_letter_code
_entity_poly.pdbx_strand_id
1 'polypeptide(L)'
;MAAALGIFFVEYIATTMASSLEEEHSHSLPKSAEVASSSEDDQFGHCSGELAVLSTSAQSLGIIILEAGICFHSVIIGMDLSVATGSEFTSLWIALIFHQMFEGLGLGSRIAEFHDVKTIKPWILSLLYGATTPLGIAIGIGVRYSYDANSPTSLLVQGILDSLSAGILIYTSLVQLIASDFVIDPSFRKQPKTYQVSAFVLLLLGVLVMSLIGRWA
;
A
#
# COMPACT_ATOMS: atom_id res chain seq x y z
N MET A 1 -9.95 -2.03 13.07
CA MET A 1 -11.22 -1.45 12.57
C MET A 1 -11.22 0.07 12.58
N ALA A 2 -10.85 0.73 13.68
CA ALA A 2 -10.72 2.21 13.71
C ALA A 2 -9.70 2.75 12.70
N ALA A 3 -8.54 2.09 12.54
CA ALA A 3 -7.53 2.46 11.54
C ALA A 3 -8.06 2.41 10.09
N ALA A 4 -8.79 1.33 9.76
CA ALA A 4 -9.42 1.16 8.45
C ALA A 4 -10.48 2.23 8.16
N LEU A 5 -11.31 2.58 9.15
CA LEU A 5 -12.28 3.68 9.01
C LEU A 5 -11.59 5.04 8.85
N GLY A 6 -10.48 5.26 9.55
CA GLY A 6 -9.65 6.45 9.40
C GLY A 6 -9.06 6.57 8.00
N ILE A 7 -8.50 5.48 7.45
CA ILE A 7 -7.97 5.49 6.07
C ILE A 7 -9.08 5.73 5.06
N PHE A 8 -10.21 5.03 5.19
CA PHE A 8 -11.36 5.25 4.31
C PHE A 8 -11.81 6.71 4.33
N PHE A 9 -11.82 7.34 5.50
CA PHE A 9 -12.18 8.76 5.64
C PHE A 9 -11.13 9.69 5.00
N VAL A 10 -9.83 9.39 5.16
CA VAL A 10 -8.74 10.14 4.52
C VAL A 10 -8.80 10.00 2.99
N GLU A 11 -9.01 8.79 2.46
CA GLU A 11 -9.19 8.55 1.03
C GLU A 11 -10.43 9.25 0.50
N TYR A 12 -11.55 9.19 1.23
CA TYR A 12 -12.79 9.88 0.87
C TYR A 12 -12.59 11.40 0.79
N ILE A 13 -11.98 12.00 1.81
CA ILE A 13 -11.69 13.44 1.82
C ILE A 13 -10.70 13.79 0.72
N ALA A 14 -9.60 13.04 0.57
CA ALA A 14 -8.58 13.33 -0.43
C ALA A 14 -9.15 13.27 -1.85
N THR A 15 -10.00 12.29 -2.13
CA THR A 15 -10.70 12.15 -3.43
C THR A 15 -11.70 13.30 -3.63
N THR A 16 -12.44 13.68 -2.59
CA THR A 16 -13.38 14.81 -2.63
C THR A 16 -12.64 16.13 -2.84
N MET A 17 -11.55 16.39 -2.12
CA MET A 17 -10.76 17.62 -2.26
C MET A 17 -10.04 17.69 -3.61
N ALA A 18 -9.53 16.57 -4.13
CA ALA A 18 -8.98 16.50 -5.47
C ALA A 18 -10.02 16.93 -6.51
N SER A 19 -11.26 16.43 -6.38
CA SER A 19 -12.37 16.85 -7.26
C SER A 19 -12.74 18.33 -7.10
N SER A 20 -12.62 18.91 -5.89
CA SER A 20 -12.93 20.33 -5.64
C SER A 20 -11.87 21.31 -6.16
N LEU A 21 -10.59 20.93 -6.12
CA LEU A 21 -9.50 21.78 -6.61
C LEU A 21 -9.47 21.89 -8.15
N GLU A 22 -9.98 20.87 -8.86
CA GLU A 22 -10.12 20.90 -10.32
C GLU A 22 -11.34 21.70 -10.79
N GLU A 23 -12.44 21.75 -10.03
CA GLU A 23 -13.54 22.68 -10.30
C GLU A 23 -13.08 24.15 -10.21
N GLU A 24 -12.18 24.47 -9.29
CA GLU A 24 -11.61 25.82 -9.18
C GLU A 24 -10.63 26.14 -10.33
N HIS A 25 -9.82 25.15 -10.74
CA HIS A 25 -8.87 25.31 -11.84
C HIS A 25 -9.55 25.47 -13.21
N SER A 26 -10.61 24.69 -13.49
CA SER A 26 -11.40 24.78 -14.72
C SER A 26 -12.14 26.12 -14.87
N HIS A 27 -12.50 26.76 -13.76
CA HIS A 27 -13.11 28.09 -13.74
C HIS A 27 -12.14 29.27 -13.98
N SER A 28 -10.82 29.04 -13.94
CA SER A 28 -9.80 30.08 -14.01
C SER A 28 -9.14 30.27 -15.39
N LEU A 29 -9.46 29.43 -16.38
CA LEU A 29 -8.92 29.58 -17.74
C LEU A 29 -9.67 30.69 -18.51
N PRO A 30 -8.97 31.66 -19.13
CA PRO A 30 -9.62 32.74 -19.85
C PRO A 30 -10.26 32.22 -21.15
N LYS A 31 -11.58 32.42 -21.24
CA LYS A 31 -12.42 32.16 -22.41
C LYS A 31 -12.07 33.15 -23.54
N SER A 32 -11.00 32.90 -24.28
CA SER A 32 -10.67 33.71 -25.46
C SER A 32 -9.92 32.89 -26.51
N ALA A 33 -10.69 32.28 -27.42
CA ALA A 33 -10.37 32.07 -28.83
C ALA A 33 -11.46 31.21 -29.48
N GLU A 34 -12.63 31.80 -29.72
CA GLU A 34 -13.60 31.22 -30.66
C GLU A 34 -13.42 31.92 -32.00
N VAL A 35 -12.57 31.36 -32.88
CA VAL A 35 -12.67 31.55 -34.35
C VAL A 35 -12.22 30.29 -35.08
N ALA A 36 -13.22 29.55 -35.57
CA ALA A 36 -13.27 28.74 -36.79
C ALA A 36 -12.20 27.67 -37.06
N SER A 37 -12.55 26.40 -36.88
CA SER A 37 -12.78 25.50 -38.03
C SER A 37 -13.44 24.19 -37.58
N SER A 38 -14.27 23.67 -38.47
CA SER A 38 -15.17 22.52 -38.33
C SER A 38 -14.48 21.17 -38.16
N SER A 39 -14.79 20.45 -37.08
CA SER A 39 -14.86 18.97 -37.05
C SER A 39 -15.57 18.52 -35.77
N GLU A 40 -16.74 17.92 -35.93
CA GLU A 40 -17.49 17.25 -34.85
C GLU A 40 -16.83 15.90 -34.53
N ASP A 41 -15.77 15.88 -33.71
CA ASP A 41 -15.22 14.62 -33.16
C ASP A 41 -14.44 14.74 -31.81
N ASP A 42 -14.32 15.94 -31.22
CA ASP A 42 -13.39 16.15 -30.07
C ASP A 42 -14.05 16.38 -28.69
N GLN A 43 -15.35 16.18 -28.53
CA GLN A 43 -16.00 16.35 -27.22
C GLN A 43 -15.92 15.08 -26.33
N PHE A 44 -15.61 13.92 -26.90
CA PHE A 44 -15.47 12.65 -26.17
C PHE A 44 -14.07 12.44 -25.54
N GLY A 45 -13.05 13.17 -26.04
CA GLY A 45 -11.67 13.06 -25.57
C GLY A 45 -11.39 13.78 -24.24
N HIS A 46 -12.02 14.93 -24.01
CA HIS A 46 -11.75 15.76 -22.81
C HIS A 46 -12.32 15.13 -21.52
N CYS A 47 -13.54 14.60 -21.56
CA CYS A 47 -14.16 13.95 -20.41
C CYS A 47 -13.46 12.61 -20.07
N SER A 48 -12.96 11.90 -21.11
CA SER A 48 -12.14 10.70 -20.93
C SER A 48 -10.77 11.02 -20.32
N GLY A 49 -10.18 12.17 -20.66
CA GLY A 49 -8.91 12.64 -20.07
C GLY A 49 -9.03 13.00 -18.59
N GLU A 50 -10.09 13.72 -18.20
CA GLU A 50 -10.35 14.14 -16.82
C GLU A 50 -10.66 12.94 -15.90
N LEU A 51 -11.49 12.00 -16.36
CA LEU A 51 -11.76 10.75 -15.65
C LEU A 51 -10.51 9.87 -15.52
N ALA A 52 -9.63 9.86 -16.53
CA ALA A 52 -8.36 9.13 -16.50
C ALA A 52 -7.34 9.78 -15.55
N VAL A 53 -7.28 11.10 -15.44
CA VAL A 53 -6.40 11.84 -14.51
C VAL A 53 -6.84 11.62 -13.06
N LEU A 54 -8.14 11.70 -12.78
CA LEU A 54 -8.70 11.38 -11.45
C LEU A 54 -8.45 9.92 -11.06
N SER A 55 -8.64 8.98 -11.98
CA SER A 55 -8.35 7.56 -11.76
C SER A 55 -6.86 7.31 -11.48
N THR A 56 -5.96 8.00 -12.18
CA THR A 56 -4.51 7.87 -12.00
C THR A 56 -4.06 8.44 -10.65
N SER A 57 -4.69 9.54 -10.22
CA SER A 57 -4.41 10.19 -8.93
C SER A 57 -4.89 9.34 -7.75
N ALA A 58 -6.08 8.75 -7.85
CA ALA A 58 -6.61 7.84 -6.84
C ALA A 58 -5.79 6.54 -6.72
N GLN A 59 -5.35 5.96 -7.85
CA GLN A 59 -4.48 4.78 -7.85
C GLN A 59 -3.11 5.08 -7.24
N SER A 60 -2.53 6.23 -7.58
CA SER A 60 -1.27 6.70 -6.98
C SER A 60 -1.40 6.90 -5.46
N LEU A 61 -2.50 7.49 -5.01
CA LEU A 61 -2.79 7.67 -3.59
C LEU A 61 -2.92 6.34 -2.85
N GLY A 62 -3.63 5.38 -3.44
CA GLY A 62 -3.76 4.03 -2.90
C GLY A 62 -2.42 3.32 -2.72
N ILE A 63 -1.51 3.45 -3.70
CA ILE A 63 -0.15 2.88 -3.58
C ILE A 63 0.64 3.56 -2.46
N ILE A 64 0.53 4.89 -2.32
CA ILE A 64 1.19 5.64 -1.22
C ILE A 64 0.65 5.21 0.14
N ILE A 65 -0.65 5.02 0.28
CA ILE A 65 -1.28 4.56 1.54
C ILE A 65 -0.87 3.13 1.85
N LEU A 66 -0.88 2.24 0.86
CA LEU A 66 -0.38 0.87 0.96
C LEU A 66 1.06 0.86 1.48
N GLU A 67 1.93 1.66 0.86
CA GLU A 67 3.33 1.74 1.22
C GLU A 67 3.55 2.35 2.60
N ALA A 68 2.84 3.40 2.97
CA ALA A 68 2.91 3.99 4.29
C ALA A 68 2.51 2.97 5.38
N GLY A 69 1.46 2.17 5.13
CA GLY A 69 1.04 1.09 6.01
C GLY A 69 2.10 0.00 6.18
N ILE A 70 2.67 -0.47 5.06
CA ILE A 70 3.76 -1.45 5.07
C ILE A 70 5.00 -0.90 5.76
N CYS A 71 5.37 0.35 5.51
CA CYS A 71 6.52 0.98 6.16
C CYS A 71 6.31 1.06 7.68
N PHE A 72 5.15 1.54 8.11
CA PHE A 72 4.83 1.58 9.54
C PHE A 72 4.93 0.20 10.20
N HIS A 73 4.38 -0.83 9.56
CA HIS A 73 4.47 -2.21 10.04
C HIS A 73 5.91 -2.73 10.11
N SER A 74 6.69 -2.52 9.06
CA SER A 74 8.08 -2.99 8.97
C SER A 74 9.01 -2.34 10.01
N VAL A 75 8.73 -1.11 10.46
CA VAL A 75 9.48 -0.50 11.59
C VAL A 75 9.24 -1.28 12.87
N ILE A 76 7.97 -1.61 13.17
CA ILE A 76 7.60 -2.31 14.40
C ILE A 76 8.24 -3.70 14.43
N ILE A 77 8.10 -4.48 13.35
CA ILE A 77 8.71 -5.82 13.28
C ILE A 77 10.25 -5.74 13.35
N GLY A 78 10.87 -4.74 12.73
CA GLY A 78 12.32 -4.52 12.84
C GLY A 78 12.76 -4.23 14.27
N MET A 79 11.97 -3.47 15.02
CA MET A 79 12.21 -3.20 16.44
C MET A 79 12.10 -4.48 17.27
N ASP A 80 11.07 -5.30 17.04
CA ASP A 80 10.83 -6.56 17.74
C ASP A 80 11.98 -7.55 17.53
N LEU A 81 12.45 -7.70 16.29
CA LEU A 81 13.61 -8.54 15.98
C LEU A 81 14.86 -8.10 16.76
N SER A 82 15.05 -6.81 16.96
CA SER A 82 16.27 -6.27 17.58
C SER A 82 16.36 -6.48 19.09
N VAL A 83 15.21 -6.67 19.76
CA VAL A 83 15.13 -6.93 21.20
C VAL A 83 15.02 -8.42 21.52
N ALA A 84 14.70 -9.24 20.52
CA ALA A 84 14.67 -10.70 20.63
C ALA A 84 16.06 -11.28 20.95
N THR A 85 16.10 -12.34 21.77
CA THR A 85 17.36 -12.98 22.19
C THR A 85 17.31 -14.51 22.06
N GLY A 86 18.48 -15.15 21.94
CA GLY A 86 18.57 -16.61 21.91
C GLY A 86 17.91 -17.26 20.68
N SER A 87 17.16 -18.35 20.91
CA SER A 87 16.49 -19.11 19.85
C SER A 87 15.34 -18.34 19.19
N GLU A 88 14.69 -17.44 19.93
CA GLU A 88 13.61 -16.59 19.42
C GLU A 88 14.12 -15.67 18.31
N PHE A 89 15.26 -15.01 18.51
CA PHE A 89 15.89 -14.20 17.48
C PHE A 89 16.13 -14.99 16.19
N THR A 90 16.63 -16.22 16.28
CA THR A 90 16.93 -17.04 15.10
C THR A 90 15.65 -17.42 14.35
N SER A 91 14.59 -17.77 15.09
CA SER A 91 13.29 -18.10 14.53
C SER A 91 12.66 -16.90 13.82
N LEU A 92 12.59 -15.76 14.52
CA LEU A 92 12.07 -14.49 14.01
C LEU A 92 12.87 -13.99 12.80
N TRP A 93 14.20 -14.10 12.83
CA TRP A 93 15.05 -13.67 11.72
C TRP A 93 14.77 -14.47 10.44
N ILE A 94 14.65 -15.81 10.55
CA ILE A 94 14.31 -16.67 9.41
C ILE A 94 12.91 -16.33 8.90
N ALA A 95 11.94 -16.23 9.79
CA ALA A 95 10.56 -15.90 9.43
C ALA A 95 10.48 -14.54 8.73
N LEU A 96 11.20 -13.52 9.24
CA LEU A 96 11.21 -12.17 8.71
C LEU A 96 11.81 -12.10 7.31
N ILE A 97 12.85 -12.86 6.99
CA ILE A 97 13.41 -12.91 5.62
C ILE A 97 12.33 -13.32 4.62
N PHE A 98 11.59 -14.38 4.92
CA PHE A 98 10.53 -14.84 4.03
C PHE A 98 9.36 -13.87 4.02
N HIS A 99 8.92 -13.39 5.17
CA HIS A 99 7.82 -12.43 5.28
C HIS A 99 8.09 -11.17 4.45
N GLN A 100 9.26 -10.54 4.67
CA GLN A 100 9.67 -9.33 3.95
C GLN A 100 9.86 -9.62 2.46
N MET A 101 10.33 -10.81 2.07
CA MET A 101 10.41 -11.16 0.65
C MET A 101 9.01 -11.15 0.00
N PHE A 102 8.02 -11.76 0.63
CA PHE A 102 6.68 -11.86 0.06
C PHE A 102 5.91 -10.55 0.09
N GLU A 103 6.02 -9.78 1.17
CA GLU A 103 5.47 -8.41 1.22
C GLU A 103 6.10 -7.51 0.16
N GLY A 104 7.42 -7.60 -0.02
CA GLY A 104 8.17 -6.80 -1.01
C GLY A 104 7.81 -7.16 -2.45
N LEU A 105 7.55 -8.43 -2.75
CA LEU A 105 7.03 -8.85 -4.06
C LEU A 105 5.63 -8.28 -4.33
N GLY A 106 4.76 -8.29 -3.33
CA GLY A 106 3.42 -7.71 -3.41
C GLY A 106 3.47 -6.20 -3.67
N LEU A 107 4.22 -5.46 -2.85
CA LEU A 107 4.42 -4.01 -3.01
C LEU A 107 5.09 -3.68 -4.36
N GLY A 108 6.10 -4.44 -4.76
CA GLY A 108 6.79 -4.26 -6.05
C GLY A 108 5.85 -4.39 -7.24
N SER A 109 4.87 -5.31 -7.19
CA SER A 109 3.87 -5.45 -8.24
C SER A 109 2.95 -4.22 -8.38
N ARG A 110 2.64 -3.56 -7.26
CA ARG A 110 1.85 -2.31 -7.24
C ARG A 110 2.68 -1.12 -7.72
N ILE A 111 3.93 -1.02 -7.26
CA ILE A 111 4.85 0.03 -7.72
C ILE A 111 5.11 -0.09 -9.23
N ALA A 112 5.10 -1.30 -9.79
CA ALA A 112 5.26 -1.52 -11.23
C ALA A 112 4.08 -0.99 -12.07
N GLU A 113 2.94 -0.65 -11.46
CA GLU A 113 1.81 0.00 -12.16
C GLU A 113 2.06 1.47 -12.47
N PHE A 114 3.12 2.08 -11.92
CA PHE A 114 3.57 3.39 -12.37
C PHE A 114 4.10 3.29 -13.81
N HIS A 115 3.27 3.67 -14.78
CA HIS A 115 3.54 3.57 -16.22
C HIS A 115 4.76 4.38 -16.71
N ASP A 116 5.25 5.35 -15.93
CA ASP A 116 6.33 6.23 -16.35
C ASP A 116 7.66 5.88 -15.68
N VAL A 117 8.44 5.02 -16.35
CA VAL A 117 9.80 4.59 -15.94
C VAL A 117 10.81 5.74 -15.83
N LYS A 118 10.49 6.94 -16.34
CA LYS A 118 11.32 8.14 -16.20
C LYS A 118 11.14 8.82 -14.85
N THR A 119 10.11 8.44 -14.11
CA THR A 119 9.81 9.01 -12.80
C THR A 119 10.68 8.34 -11.73
N ILE A 120 11.27 9.13 -10.84
CA ILE A 120 12.10 8.62 -9.74
C ILE A 120 11.27 7.98 -8.60
N LYS A 121 9.95 8.19 -8.59
CA LYS A 121 9.03 7.71 -7.55
C LYS A 121 9.17 6.21 -7.28
N PRO A 122 9.06 5.27 -8.25
CA PRO A 122 9.19 3.84 -7.99
C PRO A 122 10.49 3.45 -7.28
N TRP A 123 11.59 4.14 -7.61
CA TRP A 123 12.89 3.93 -6.98
C TRP A 123 12.92 4.43 -5.54
N ILE A 124 12.36 5.61 -5.27
CA ILE A 124 12.23 6.15 -3.90
C ILE A 124 11.38 5.22 -3.05
N LEU A 125 10.25 4.76 -3.58
CA LEU A 125 9.33 3.88 -2.86
C LEU A 125 9.97 2.51 -2.54
N SER A 126 10.68 1.94 -3.52
CA SER A 126 11.44 0.71 -3.32
C SER A 126 12.56 0.86 -2.29
N LEU A 127 13.27 1.99 -2.29
CA LEU A 127 14.30 2.30 -1.31
C LEU A 127 13.72 2.53 0.09
N LEU A 128 12.58 3.21 0.17
CA LEU A 128 11.90 3.47 1.44
C LEU A 128 11.49 2.15 2.09
N TYR A 129 10.86 1.25 1.33
CA TYR A 129 10.54 -0.10 1.79
C TYR A 129 11.78 -0.84 2.32
N GLY A 130 12.87 -0.89 1.53
CA GLY A 130 14.09 -1.59 1.91
C GLY A 130 14.82 -0.99 3.11
N ALA A 131 14.74 0.33 3.32
CA ALA A 131 15.38 1.02 4.44
C ALA A 131 14.61 0.90 5.76
N THR A 132 13.32 0.60 5.70
CA THR A 132 12.43 0.67 6.86
C THR A 132 12.73 -0.38 7.92
N THR A 133 12.90 -1.66 7.54
CA THR A 133 13.21 -2.73 8.51
C THR A 133 14.58 -2.52 9.19
N PRO A 134 15.67 -2.18 8.46
CA PRO A 134 16.93 -1.79 9.08
C PRO A 134 16.81 -0.57 10.01
N LEU A 135 15.97 0.41 9.67
CA LEU A 135 15.69 1.55 10.54
C LEU A 135 15.01 1.10 11.84
N GLY A 136 14.00 0.22 11.78
CA GLY A 136 13.37 -0.37 12.96
C GLY A 136 14.38 -1.11 13.85
N ILE A 137 15.26 -1.91 13.24
CA ILE A 137 16.34 -2.61 13.96
C ILE A 137 17.27 -1.61 14.64
N ALA A 138 17.68 -0.54 13.96
CA ALA A 138 18.56 0.48 14.52
C ALA A 138 17.92 1.21 15.72
N ILE A 139 16.64 1.56 15.61
CA ILE A 139 15.88 2.18 16.70
C ILE A 139 15.82 1.23 17.90
N GLY A 140 15.43 -0.03 17.68
CA GLY A 140 15.31 -1.00 18.75
C GLY A 140 16.64 -1.32 19.45
N ILE A 141 17.76 -1.40 18.70
CA ILE A 141 19.11 -1.46 19.27
C ILE A 141 19.40 -0.21 20.13
N GLY A 142 19.03 0.98 19.65
CA GLY A 142 19.26 2.24 20.34
C GLY A 142 18.54 2.33 21.70
N VAL A 143 17.35 1.75 21.79
CA VAL A 143 16.52 1.80 23.01
C VAL A 143 16.66 0.55 23.89
N ARG A 144 17.34 -0.51 23.44
CA ARG A 144 17.38 -1.84 24.11
C ARG A 144 17.82 -1.86 25.58
N TYR A 145 18.57 -0.85 26.02
CA TYR A 145 19.04 -0.76 27.41
C TYR A 145 18.03 -0.09 28.35
N SER A 146 17.13 0.73 27.78
CA SER A 146 16.10 1.47 28.52
C SER A 146 14.70 0.89 28.31
N TYR A 147 14.53 0.04 27.30
CA TYR A 147 13.29 -0.63 26.93
C TYR A 147 13.29 -2.07 27.46
N ASP A 148 12.36 -2.35 28.37
CA ASP A 148 12.06 -3.72 28.81
C ASP A 148 10.90 -4.27 27.98
N ALA A 149 11.20 -5.19 27.05
CA ALA A 149 10.23 -5.82 26.17
C ALA A 149 9.17 -6.64 26.93
N ASN A 150 9.47 -7.08 28.16
CA ASN A 150 8.56 -7.88 28.99
C ASN A 150 7.71 -7.03 29.94
N SER A 151 7.89 -5.71 29.95
CA SER A 151 7.11 -4.84 30.83
C SER A 151 5.65 -4.74 30.35
N PRO A 152 4.66 -4.66 31.26
CA PRO A 152 3.24 -4.54 30.87
C PRO A 152 2.96 -3.33 29.98
N THR A 153 3.68 -2.21 30.21
CA THR A 153 3.54 -1.00 29.40
C THR A 153 4.06 -1.20 27.98
N SER A 154 5.22 -1.85 27.83
CA SER A 154 5.80 -2.17 26.51
C SER A 154 4.87 -3.06 25.70
N LEU A 155 4.34 -4.13 26.31
CA LEU A 155 3.40 -5.05 25.68
C LEU A 155 2.09 -4.35 25.27
N LEU A 156 1.58 -3.43 26.10
CA LEU A 156 0.40 -2.64 25.75
C LEU A 156 0.67 -1.71 24.57
N VAL A 157 1.79 -0.99 24.57
CA VAL A 157 2.15 -0.08 23.47
C VAL A 157 2.35 -0.88 22.18
N GLN A 158 3.10 -1.98 22.23
CA GLN A 158 3.33 -2.86 21.08
C GLN A 158 2.00 -3.40 20.55
N GLY A 159 1.14 -3.98 21.41
CA GLY A 159 -0.16 -4.50 21.00
C GLY A 159 -1.09 -3.44 20.38
N ILE A 160 -1.06 -2.18 20.88
CA ILE A 160 -1.82 -1.09 20.27
C ILE A 160 -1.27 -0.75 18.89
N LEU A 161 0.04 -0.58 18.75
CA LEU A 161 0.70 -0.25 17.48
C LEU A 161 0.51 -1.37 16.45
N ASP A 162 0.61 -2.64 16.86
CA ASP A 162 0.36 -3.81 16.03
C ASP A 162 -1.10 -3.89 15.60
N SER A 163 -2.06 -3.65 16.50
CA SER A 163 -3.49 -3.67 16.16
C SER A 163 -3.86 -2.55 15.18
N LEU A 164 -3.23 -1.39 15.31
CA LEU A 164 -3.37 -0.27 14.38
C LEU A 164 -2.79 -0.67 13.02
N SER A 165 -1.55 -1.16 13.01
CA SER A 165 -0.83 -1.62 11.82
C SER A 165 -1.61 -2.71 11.08
N ALA A 166 -2.04 -3.76 11.77
CA ALA A 166 -2.86 -4.84 11.22
C ALA A 166 -4.18 -4.31 10.64
N GLY A 167 -4.81 -3.32 11.29
CA GLY A 167 -6.01 -2.68 10.77
C GLY A 167 -5.78 -1.95 9.44
N ILE A 168 -4.64 -1.28 9.29
CA ILE A 168 -4.23 -0.61 8.05
C ILE A 168 -3.95 -1.65 6.96
N LEU A 169 -3.15 -2.67 7.28
CA LEU A 169 -2.76 -3.69 6.30
C LEU A 169 -3.92 -4.57 5.85
N ILE A 170 -4.90 -4.84 6.73
CA ILE A 170 -6.15 -5.51 6.33
C ILE A 170 -6.94 -4.63 5.36
N TYR A 171 -7.03 -3.32 5.61
CA TYR A 171 -7.70 -2.40 4.69
C TYR A 171 -7.02 -2.39 3.33
N THR A 172 -5.71 -2.17 3.29
CA THR A 172 -4.96 -2.06 2.05
C THR A 172 -4.90 -3.38 1.29
N SER A 173 -4.81 -4.53 1.98
CA SER A 173 -4.88 -5.84 1.32
C SER A 173 -6.26 -6.15 0.74
N LEU A 174 -7.35 -5.84 1.44
CA LEU A 174 -8.70 -6.11 0.95
C LEU A 174 -9.14 -5.14 -0.14
N VAL A 175 -8.94 -3.84 0.09
CA VAL A 175 -9.45 -2.78 -0.79
C VAL A 175 -8.46 -2.47 -1.90
N GLN A 176 -7.19 -2.27 -1.56
CA GLN A 176 -6.19 -1.80 -2.52
C GLN A 176 -5.56 -2.92 -3.35
N LEU A 177 -5.48 -4.16 -2.82
CA LEU A 177 -4.94 -5.31 -3.54
C LEU A 177 -6.06 -6.19 -4.11
N ILE A 178 -6.85 -6.83 -3.25
CA ILE A 178 -7.81 -7.86 -3.70
C ILE A 178 -8.97 -7.25 -4.49
N ALA A 179 -9.61 -6.19 -3.98
CA ALA A 179 -10.75 -5.60 -4.66
C ALA A 179 -10.33 -4.93 -5.97
N SER A 180 -9.19 -4.25 -6.01
CA SER A 180 -8.63 -3.67 -7.24
C SER A 180 -8.46 -4.74 -8.33
N ASP A 181 -7.82 -5.87 -8.00
CA ASP A 181 -7.43 -6.88 -9.00
C ASP A 181 -8.56 -7.83 -9.40
N PHE A 182 -9.38 -8.27 -8.44
CA PHE A 182 -10.41 -9.29 -8.68
C PHE A 182 -11.78 -8.71 -8.96
N VAL A 183 -12.11 -7.56 -8.34
CA VAL A 183 -13.44 -6.98 -8.39
C VAL A 183 -13.47 -5.83 -9.39
N ILE A 184 -12.57 -4.86 -9.31
CA ILE A 184 -12.70 -3.61 -10.06
C ILE A 184 -12.20 -3.76 -11.50
N ASP A 185 -11.08 -4.47 -11.73
CA ASP A 185 -10.50 -4.61 -13.06
C ASP A 185 -11.45 -5.31 -14.07
N PRO A 186 -11.93 -4.59 -15.11
CA PRO A 186 -12.77 -5.18 -16.16
C PRO A 186 -12.01 -6.20 -17.01
N SER A 187 -10.68 -6.10 -17.09
CA SER A 187 -9.84 -6.98 -17.91
C SER A 187 -9.78 -8.38 -17.29
N PHE A 188 -9.59 -8.47 -15.99
CA PHE A 188 -9.66 -9.73 -15.23
C PHE A 188 -11.01 -10.44 -15.41
N ARG A 189 -12.12 -9.70 -15.39
CA ARG A 189 -13.48 -10.26 -15.56
C ARG A 189 -13.72 -10.89 -16.92
N LYS A 190 -13.02 -10.42 -17.97
CA LYS A 190 -13.11 -10.94 -19.35
C LYS A 190 -12.23 -12.18 -19.59
N GLN A 191 -11.31 -12.49 -18.69
CA GLN A 191 -10.44 -13.66 -18.81
C GLN A 191 -11.21 -14.99 -18.65
N PRO A 192 -10.69 -16.11 -19.20
CA PRO A 192 -11.33 -17.41 -19.02
C PRO A 192 -11.42 -17.79 -17.54
N LYS A 193 -12.46 -18.57 -17.19
CA LYS A 193 -12.72 -18.99 -15.81
C LYS A 193 -11.57 -19.76 -15.19
N THR A 194 -10.81 -20.50 -15.99
CA THR A 194 -9.59 -21.21 -15.54
C THR A 194 -8.53 -20.25 -15.02
N TYR A 195 -8.33 -19.10 -15.68
CA TYR A 195 -7.40 -18.07 -15.23
C TYR A 195 -7.87 -17.43 -13.92
N GLN A 196 -9.15 -17.06 -13.84
CA GLN A 196 -9.74 -16.44 -12.63
C GLN A 196 -9.62 -17.35 -11.40
N VAL A 197 -9.94 -18.64 -11.57
CA VAL A 197 -9.82 -19.64 -10.49
C VAL A 197 -8.36 -19.88 -10.13
N SER A 198 -7.45 -19.94 -11.11
CA SER A 198 -6.02 -20.12 -10.84
C SER A 198 -5.44 -18.95 -10.04
N ALA A 199 -5.79 -17.71 -10.39
CA ALA A 199 -5.39 -16.52 -9.65
C ALA A 199 -5.90 -16.55 -8.19
N PHE A 200 -7.15 -16.98 -7.98
CA PHE A 200 -7.70 -17.13 -6.63
C PHE A 200 -7.02 -18.25 -5.82
N VAL A 201 -6.70 -19.38 -6.46
CA VAL A 201 -5.94 -20.47 -5.80
C VAL A 201 -4.54 -20.01 -5.43
N LEU A 202 -3.87 -19.22 -6.29
CA LEU A 202 -2.56 -18.65 -5.98
C LEU A 202 -2.62 -17.64 -4.81
N LEU A 203 -3.68 -16.83 -4.74
CA LEU A 203 -3.94 -15.95 -3.58
C LEU A 203 -4.04 -16.77 -2.29
N LEU A 204 -4.85 -17.82 -2.28
CA LEU A 204 -5.02 -18.70 -1.10
C LEU A 204 -3.73 -19.42 -0.73
N LEU A 205 -2.93 -19.83 -1.72
CA LEU A 205 -1.62 -20.42 -1.51
C LEU A 205 -0.68 -19.42 -0.84
N GLY A 206 -0.69 -18.15 -1.26
CA GLY A 206 0.07 -17.07 -0.62
C GLY A 206 -0.32 -16.89 0.85
N VAL A 207 -1.63 -16.84 1.15
CA VAL A 207 -2.14 -16.77 2.53
C VAL A 207 -1.69 -17.97 3.36
N LEU A 208 -1.75 -19.18 2.79
CA LEU A 208 -1.31 -20.41 3.45
C LEU A 208 0.20 -20.39 3.76
N VAL A 209 1.03 -19.93 2.82
CA VAL A 209 2.48 -19.81 3.03
C VAL A 209 2.77 -18.77 4.11
N MET A 210 2.10 -17.60 4.09
CA MET A 210 2.31 -16.56 5.11
C MET A 210 1.87 -17.03 6.50
N SER A 211 0.74 -17.73 6.58
CA SER A 211 0.25 -18.33 7.83
C SER A 211 1.22 -19.38 8.38
N LEU A 212 1.82 -20.19 7.50
CA LEU A 212 2.79 -21.20 7.90
C LEU A 212 4.08 -20.57 8.44
N ILE A 213 4.58 -19.51 7.78
CA ILE A 213 5.74 -18.73 8.25
C ILE A 213 5.45 -18.12 9.61
N GLY A 214 4.27 -17.52 9.79
CA GLY A 214 3.85 -16.93 11.07
C GLY A 214 3.74 -17.93 12.22
N ARG A 215 3.66 -19.24 11.96
CA ARG A 215 3.71 -20.26 13.03
C ARG A 215 5.11 -20.40 13.65
N TRP A 216 6.15 -20.04 12.91
CA TRP A 216 7.53 -20.09 13.36
C TRP A 216 8.10 -18.70 13.69
N ALA A 217 7.33 -17.64 13.46
CA ALA A 217 7.61 -16.31 13.97
C ALA A 217 7.24 -16.26 15.46
#